data_AF-A0A9D1KPF0-F1
#
_entry.id   AF-A0A9D1KPF0-F1
#
_cell.length_a   1.000
_cell.length_b   1.000
_cell.length_c   1.000
_cell.angle_alpha   90.00
_cell.angle_beta   90.00
_cell.angle_gamma   90.00
#
_symmetry.space_group_name_H-M   'P 1'
#
loop_
_entity.id
_entity.type
_entity.pdbx_description
1 polymer ?
#
loop_
_entity_poly.entity_id
_entity_poly.type
_entity_poly.pdbx_seq_one_letter_code
_entity_poly.pdbx_strand_id
1 'polypeptide(L)'
;MKLGMYKRKNHFRMPSEPPETLGEAMLHERLRQRMTQADMAELLGTWQNRVSEYENDKRTPSKRTLRKFIKELSLWPWSGELWQLYDKAYKKAEYNKKNKLDSLS
;
A
#
# COMPACT_ATOMS: atom_id res chain seq x y z
N MET A 1 3.15 25.06 12.17
CA MET A 1 3.21 23.99 13.18
C MET A 1 2.56 22.74 12.58
N LYS A 2 3.31 21.73 12.16
CA LYS A 2 2.71 20.43 11.77
C LYS A 2 2.64 19.57 13.01
N LEU A 3 1.40 19.38 13.50
CA LEU A 3 1.07 18.58 14.67
C LEU A 3 1.71 17.20 14.58
N GLY A 4 2.39 16.82 15.65
CA GLY A 4 2.84 15.46 15.85
C GLY A 4 1.73 14.52 16.31
N MET A 5 2.15 13.28 16.54
CA MET A 5 1.49 12.22 17.31
C MET A 5 0.59 11.26 16.57
N TYR A 6 1.17 10.17 16.06
CA TYR A 6 0.47 8.88 16.03
C TYR A 6 0.91 8.04 17.23
N LYS A 7 0.34 8.34 18.40
CA LYS A 7 0.28 7.34 19.48
C LYS A 7 -0.84 6.35 19.16
N ARG A 8 -0.44 5.11 18.90
CA ARG A 8 -1.30 3.94 18.70
C ARG A 8 -2.24 3.75 19.89
N LYS A 9 -3.55 3.75 19.64
CA LYS A 9 -4.57 2.96 20.34
C LYS A 9 -5.60 2.54 19.30
N ASN A 10 -5.99 1.27 19.32
CA ASN A 10 -6.99 0.65 18.46
C ASN A 10 -8.35 1.38 18.54
N HIS A 11 -8.48 2.49 17.85
CA HIS A 11 -9.77 3.00 17.43
C HIS A 11 -9.83 2.80 15.92
N PHE A 12 -10.85 2.07 15.51
CA PHE A 12 -11.15 1.74 14.14
C PHE A 12 -11.65 3.00 13.42
N ARG A 13 -10.78 4.01 13.29
CA ARG A 13 -11.10 5.31 12.70
C ARG A 13 -10.77 5.24 11.22
N MET A 14 -11.81 5.28 10.40
CA MET A 14 -11.65 5.43 8.96
C MET A 14 -10.91 6.75 8.68
N PRO A 15 -9.90 6.73 7.80
CA PRO A 15 -9.26 7.95 7.31
C PRO A 15 -10.30 8.86 6.63
N SER A 16 -10.24 10.17 6.87
CA SER A 16 -11.21 11.14 6.35
C SER A 16 -10.81 11.76 5.01
N GLU A 17 -9.57 11.58 4.58
CA GLU A 17 -8.99 12.08 3.33
C GLU A 17 -8.81 10.92 2.35
N PRO A 18 -8.79 11.16 1.02
CA PRO A 18 -8.40 10.15 0.04
C PRO A 18 -6.92 9.73 0.23
N PRO A 19 -6.55 8.47 -0.09
CA PRO A 19 -5.18 8.01 0.06
C PRO A 19 -4.24 8.66 -0.97
N GLU A 20 -3.10 9.21 -0.53
CA GLU A 20 -2.08 9.82 -1.38
C GLU A 20 -1.03 8.80 -1.84
N THR A 21 -0.87 7.70 -1.09
CA THR A 21 0.12 6.64 -1.37
C THR A 21 -0.51 5.27 -1.55
N LEU A 22 0.28 4.34 -2.09
CA LEU A 22 -0.11 2.94 -2.17
C LEU A 22 -0.29 2.34 -0.76
N GLY A 23 0.60 2.68 0.18
CA GLY A 23 0.50 2.22 1.56
C GLY A 23 -0.78 2.69 2.24
N GLU A 24 -1.12 3.96 2.10
CA GLU A 24 -2.36 4.54 2.61
C GLU A 24 -3.58 3.88 1.97
N ALA A 25 -3.58 3.66 0.66
CA ALA A 25 -4.71 3.01 0.01
C ALA A 25 -4.90 1.55 0.49
N MET A 26 -3.79 0.83 0.74
CA MET A 26 -3.83 -0.50 1.35
C MET A 26 -4.40 -0.47 2.76
N LEU A 27 -3.99 0.51 3.57
CA LEU A 27 -4.52 0.73 4.91
C LEU A 27 -6.03 1.05 4.88
N HIS A 28 -6.45 1.96 4.01
CA HIS A 28 -7.85 2.40 3.89
C HIS A 28 -8.74 1.21 3.58
N GLU A 29 -8.36 0.40 2.59
CA GLU A 29 -9.15 -0.75 2.19
C GLU A 29 -9.19 -1.83 3.27
N ARG A 30 -8.05 -2.09 3.94
CA ARG A 30 -8.01 -3.01 5.08
C ARG A 30 -9.00 -2.61 6.16
N LEU A 31 -8.98 -1.32 6.51
CA LEU A 31 -9.87 -0.77 7.52
C LEU A 31 -11.32 -0.80 7.05
N ARG A 32 -11.61 -0.45 5.80
CA ARG A 32 -12.97 -0.52 5.23
C ARG A 32 -13.59 -1.91 5.40
N GLN A 33 -12.78 -2.96 5.28
CA GLN A 33 -13.21 -4.36 5.41
C GLN A 33 -13.11 -4.93 6.84
N ARG A 34 -12.83 -4.11 7.85
CA ARG A 34 -12.74 -4.54 9.25
C ARG A 34 -11.64 -5.58 9.54
N MET A 35 -10.59 -5.59 8.73
CA MET A 35 -9.49 -6.55 8.83
C MET A 35 -8.35 -6.06 9.73
N THR A 36 -7.73 -6.96 10.48
CA THR A 36 -6.43 -6.74 11.12
C THR A 36 -5.30 -6.87 10.09
N GLN A 37 -4.10 -6.38 10.42
CA GLN A 37 -2.91 -6.58 9.58
C GLN A 37 -2.57 -8.06 9.40
N ALA A 38 -2.91 -8.91 10.38
CA ALA A 38 -2.70 -10.35 10.30
C ALA A 38 -3.67 -10.99 9.29
N ASP A 39 -4.96 -10.62 9.33
CA ASP A 39 -5.97 -11.12 8.39
C ASP A 39 -5.60 -10.75 6.95
N MET A 40 -5.16 -9.50 6.74
CA MET A 40 -4.69 -9.07 5.42
C MET A 40 -3.41 -9.81 5.01
N ALA A 41 -2.52 -10.13 5.95
CA ALA A 41 -1.30 -10.88 5.63
C ALA A 41 -1.62 -12.31 5.17
N GLU A 42 -2.56 -12.98 5.86
CA GLU A 42 -3.07 -14.30 5.48
C GLU A 42 -3.72 -14.25 4.09
N LEU A 43 -4.60 -13.28 3.86
CA LEU A 43 -5.24 -13.05 2.56
C LEU A 43 -4.20 -12.87 1.45
N LEU A 44 -3.14 -12.10 1.70
CA LEU A 44 -2.10 -11.82 0.71
C LEU A 44 -1.03 -12.92 0.61
N GLY A 45 -1.04 -13.92 1.48
CA GLY A 45 0.01 -14.94 1.56
C GLY A 45 1.37 -14.33 1.90
N THR A 46 1.40 -13.41 2.86
CA THR A 46 2.61 -12.69 3.31
C THR A 46 2.64 -12.63 4.84
N TRP A 47 3.62 -11.92 5.40
CA TRP A 47 3.79 -11.77 6.84
C TRP A 47 3.16 -10.45 7.34
N GLN A 48 2.62 -10.43 8.57
CA GLN A 48 2.00 -9.24 9.16
C GLN A 48 2.94 -8.03 9.18
N ASN A 49 4.22 -8.23 9.52
CA ASN A 49 5.22 -7.16 9.52
C ASN A 49 5.37 -6.52 8.12
N ARG A 50 5.26 -7.30 7.04
CA ARG A 50 5.29 -6.79 5.67
C ARG A 50 4.07 -5.94 5.37
N VAL A 51 2.88 -6.34 5.82
CA VAL A 51 1.67 -5.50 5.69
C VAL A 51 1.88 -4.16 6.40
N SER A 52 2.40 -4.16 7.63
CA SER A 52 2.74 -2.91 8.31
C SER A 52 3.78 -2.09 7.55
N GLU A 53 4.80 -2.71 6.94
CA GLU A 53 5.78 -1.98 6.13
C GLU A 53 5.16 -1.38 4.86
N TYR A 54 4.20 -2.08 4.23
CA TYR A 54 3.46 -1.58 3.08
C TYR A 54 2.64 -0.35 3.45
N GLU A 55 1.85 -0.43 4.53
CA GLU A 55 0.98 0.65 5.00
C GLU A 55 1.71 1.91 5.45
N ASN A 56 2.99 1.78 5.77
CA ASN A 56 3.84 2.91 6.18
C ASN A 56 4.81 3.34 5.06
N ASP A 57 4.59 2.87 3.82
CA ASP A 57 5.44 3.10 2.64
C ASP A 57 6.93 2.76 2.84
N LYS A 58 7.25 1.95 3.86
CA LYS A 58 8.62 1.48 4.14
C LYS A 58 9.06 0.43 3.13
N ARG A 59 8.09 -0.26 2.52
CA ARG A 59 8.33 -1.30 1.53
C ARG A 59 7.28 -1.23 0.44
N THR A 60 7.72 -1.34 -0.80
CA THR A 60 6.79 -1.52 -1.93
C THR A 60 6.38 -3.01 -2.03
N PRO A 61 5.07 -3.32 -2.10
CA PRO A 61 4.61 -4.68 -2.39
C PRO A 61 5.13 -5.18 -3.73
N SER A 62 5.34 -6.49 -3.85
CA SER A 62 5.67 -7.09 -5.15
C SER A 62 4.48 -7.00 -6.12
N LYS A 63 4.73 -7.05 -7.45
CA LYS A 63 3.64 -7.10 -8.45
C LYS A 63 2.65 -8.23 -8.14
N ARG A 64 3.13 -9.39 -7.66
CA ARG A 64 2.29 -10.53 -7.27
C ARG A 64 1.41 -10.21 -6.07
N THR A 65 1.98 -9.66 -5.01
CA THR A 65 1.25 -9.27 -3.79
C THR A 65 0.19 -8.24 -4.10
N LEU A 66 0.52 -7.24 -4.92
CA LEU A 66 -0.42 -6.18 -5.26
C LEU A 66 -1.57 -6.68 -6.14
N ARG A 67 -1.30 -7.55 -7.12
CA ARG A 67 -2.37 -8.20 -7.90
C ARG A 67 -3.33 -8.97 -7.00
N LYS A 68 -2.81 -9.67 -6.00
CA LYS A 68 -3.64 -10.38 -5.02
C LYS A 68 -4.46 -9.40 -4.19
N PHE A 69 -3.85 -8.33 -3.69
CA PHE A 69 -4.55 -7.26 -2.98
C PHE A 69 -5.72 -6.67 -3.78
N ILE A 70 -5.49 -6.30 -5.04
CA ILE A 70 -6.54 -5.75 -5.92
C ILE A 70 -7.67 -6.76 -6.16
N LYS A 71 -7.31 -8.02 -6.39
CA LYS A 71 -8.26 -9.11 -6.67
C LYS A 71 -9.13 -9.43 -5.47
N GLU A 72 -8.52 -9.70 -4.32
CA GLU A 72 -9.20 -10.24 -3.15
C GLU A 72 -10.10 -9.19 -2.47
N LEU A 73 -9.74 -7.91 -2.56
CA LEU A 73 -10.48 -6.84 -1.90
C LEU A 73 -11.56 -6.20 -2.77
N SER A 74 -11.85 -6.77 -3.94
CA SER A 74 -12.95 -6.36 -4.83
C SER A 74 -13.04 -4.84 -4.99
N LEU A 75 -11.90 -4.19 -5.27
CA LEU A 75 -11.73 -2.74 -5.38
C LEU A 75 -12.46 -2.10 -6.59
N TRP A 76 -13.53 -2.73 -7.07
CA TRP A 76 -14.47 -2.21 -8.06
C TRP A 76 -15.55 -1.39 -7.33
N PRO A 77 -15.74 -0.07 -7.58
CA PRO A 77 -15.28 0.75 -8.72
C PRO A 77 -14.26 1.85 -8.35
N TRP A 78 -13.36 1.62 -7.37
CA TRP A 78 -12.21 2.51 -7.08
C TRP A 78 -10.99 2.23 -7.98
N SER A 79 -11.19 1.51 -9.10
CA SER A 79 -10.13 1.06 -10.01
C SER A 79 -9.51 2.16 -10.88
N GLY A 80 -9.88 3.43 -10.72
CA GLY A 80 -9.26 4.54 -11.45
C GLY A 80 -7.98 5.08 -10.78
N GLU A 81 -8.10 5.52 -9.53
CA GLU A 81 -7.02 6.23 -8.80
C GLU A 81 -5.93 5.28 -8.30
N LEU A 82 -6.29 4.08 -7.85
CA LEU A 82 -5.32 3.06 -7.42
C LEU A 82 -4.40 2.61 -8.57
N TRP A 83 -4.91 2.52 -9.80
CA TRP A 83 -4.09 2.22 -10.97
C TRP A 83 -3.17 3.38 -11.35
N GLN A 84 -3.59 4.63 -11.13
CA GLN A 84 -2.71 5.79 -11.33
C GLN A 84 -1.58 5.85 -10.29
N LEU A 85 -1.88 5.58 -9.01
CA LEU A 85 -0.88 5.48 -7.94
C LEU A 85 0.08 4.30 -8.18
N TYR A 86 -0.45 3.16 -8.64
CA TYR A 86 0.35 2.00 -9.03
C TYR A 86 1.29 2.31 -10.20
N ASP A 87 0.77 2.91 -11.28
CA ASP A 87 1.54 3.27 -12.47
C ASP A 87 2.67 4.26 -12.13
N LYS A 88 2.38 5.25 -11.28
CA LYS A 88 3.36 6.23 -10.79
C LYS A 88 4.47 5.58 -9.94
N ALA A 89 4.10 4.68 -9.00
CA ALA A 89 5.07 4.00 -8.15
C ALA A 89 6.00 3.08 -8.97
N TYR A 90 5.46 2.37 -9.97
CA TYR A 90 6.23 1.41 -10.76
C TYR A 90 7.05 2.04 -11.89
N LYS A 91 6.56 3.09 -12.56
CA LYS A 91 7.36 3.84 -13.55
C LYS A 91 8.59 4.49 -12.91
N LYS A 92 8.46 5.02 -11.68
CA LYS A 92 9.59 5.57 -10.92
C LYS A 92 10.61 4.49 -10.53
N ALA A 93 10.14 3.31 -10.13
CA ALA A 93 11.01 2.19 -9.79
C ALA A 93 11.77 1.62 -11.00
N GLU A 94 11.12 1.53 -12.17
CA GLU A 94 11.75 1.06 -13.41
C GLU A 94 12.74 2.09 -13.98
N TYR A 95 12.42 3.39 -13.93
CA TYR A 95 13.36 4.48 -14.27
C TYR A 95 14.64 4.42 -13.41
N ASN A 96 14.50 4.29 -12.09
CA ASN A 96 15.63 4.20 -11.18
C ASN A 96 16.47 2.94 -11.39
N LYS A 97 15.87 1.85 -11.87
CA LYS A 97 16.57 0.60 -12.19
C LYS A 97 17.42 0.74 -13.45
N LYS A 98 16.90 1.42 -14.47
CA LYS A 98 17.58 1.66 -15.75
C LYS A 98 18.82 2.55 -15.57
N ASN A 99 18.67 3.69 -14.88
CA ASN A 99 19.78 4.61 -14.65
C ASN A 99 20.90 4.04 -13.76
N LYS A 100 20.59 3.06 -12.89
CA LYS A 100 21.61 2.38 -12.06
C LYS A 100 22.40 1.33 -12.84
N LEU A 101 21.82 0.78 -13.91
CA LEU A 101 22.49 -0.16 -14.80
C LEU A 101 23.42 0.57 -15.78
N ASP A 102 22.95 1.71 -16.30
CA ASP A 102 23.69 2.58 -17.22
C ASP A 102 24.87 3.31 -16.55
N SER A 103 24.87 3.45 -15.21
CA SER A 103 25.98 4.06 -14.44
C SER A 103 27.07 3.05 -14.01
N LEU A 104 26.94 1.77 -14.38
CA LEU A 104 27.87 0.69 -14.03
C LEU A 104 28.50 0.03 -15.27
N SER A 105 28.16 0.49 -16.49
CA SER A 105 28.87 0.20 -17.74
C SER A 105 29.69 1.41 -18.16
#